data_AF-A0A1U9NZW0-F1
#
_entry.id   AF-A0A1U9NZW0-F1
#
_cell.length_a   1.000
_cell.length_b   1.000
_cell.length_c   1.000
_cell.angle_alpha   90.00
_cell.angle_beta   90.00
_cell.angle_gamma   90.00
#
_symmetry.space_group_name_H-M   'P 1'
#
loop_
_entity.id
_entity.type
_entity.pdbx_description
1 polymer ?
#
loop_
_entity_poly.entity_id
_entity_poly.type
_entity_poly.pdbx_seq_one_letter_code
_entity_poly.pdbx_strand_id
1 'polypeptide(L)'
;MSIAELQVYSVEEADVTGGVCVVRCIGGVARAGQVYAVGASRMGLRHIERHGRPVGSFDAGHTAKVHFSGAIVALLSRGQVLTSVPPDGHSLEDLEAWLATGPPLRDEPHPRTLRVLAGVRMRDERLPDGIRLRWGRVALAATHRCAAAEGTPELVRAPELACVHSYLIEQFGPGPDGGGDPAALCRDLLALIDLTPAQAAAQGRVWRDLPHHRIRHLRRIKSLIPWLAVLRPHLPEHDPLGSAVDAWVQARALLP
;
A
#
# COMPACT_ATOMS: atom_id res chain seq x y z
N MET A 1 4.96 -4.68 2.42
CA MET A 1 5.89 -3.68 2.98
C MET A 1 5.34 -3.27 4.34
N SER A 2 6.10 -3.43 5.42
CA SER A 2 5.68 -3.11 6.80
C SER A 2 6.02 -1.66 7.19
N ILE A 3 5.26 -1.08 8.12
CA ILE A 3 5.56 0.24 8.72
C ILE A 3 6.90 0.14 9.46
N ALA A 4 7.71 1.20 9.34
CA ALA A 4 8.94 1.29 10.10
C ALA A 4 8.64 1.47 11.59
N GLU A 5 9.12 0.54 12.41
CA GLU A 5 9.07 0.60 13.87
C GLU A 5 10.51 0.63 14.40
N LEU A 6 10.82 1.65 15.20
CA LEU A 6 12.14 1.86 15.78
C LEU A 6 12.07 1.69 17.29
N GLN A 7 12.85 0.76 17.84
CA GLN A 7 13.05 0.68 19.29
C GLN A 7 14.27 1.52 19.68
N VAL A 8 14.11 2.42 20.65
CA VAL A 8 15.19 3.24 21.19
C VAL A 8 16.10 2.40 22.08
N TYR A 9 17.40 2.37 21.80
CA TYR A 9 18.41 1.76 22.68
C TYR A 9 19.04 2.78 23.61
N SER A 10 19.44 3.93 23.07
CA SER A 10 20.03 5.04 23.82
C SER A 10 19.72 6.38 23.13
N VAL A 11 19.68 7.44 23.94
CA VAL A 11 19.71 8.83 23.49
C VAL A 11 21.12 9.32 23.79
N GLU A 12 21.89 9.62 22.76
CA GLU A 12 23.29 10.06 22.89
C GLU A 12 23.36 11.58 23.07
N GLU A 13 22.53 12.31 22.32
CA GLU A 13 22.46 13.77 22.33
C GLU A 13 20.99 14.19 22.21
N ALA A 14 20.58 15.24 22.94
CA ALA A 14 19.27 15.84 22.78
C ALA A 14 19.28 17.32 23.18
N ASP A 15 18.66 18.15 22.35
CA ASP A 15 18.45 19.58 22.58
C ASP A 15 17.04 20.01 22.13
N VAL A 16 16.80 21.33 22.10
CA VAL A 16 15.50 21.90 21.72
C VAL A 16 15.17 21.74 20.22
N THR A 17 16.15 21.43 19.38
CA THR A 17 16.01 21.28 17.93
C THR A 17 15.90 19.82 17.49
N GLY A 18 16.38 18.87 18.30
CA GLY A 18 16.38 17.46 17.98
C GLY A 18 17.35 16.67 18.84
N GLY A 19 17.87 15.58 18.27
CA GLY A 19 18.87 14.80 18.96
C GLY A 19 19.28 13.54 18.21
N VAL A 20 20.21 12.81 18.79
CA VAL A 20 20.79 11.61 18.21
C VAL A 20 20.47 10.42 19.09
N CYS A 21 19.90 9.39 18.47
CA CYS A 21 19.55 8.15 19.15
C CYS A 21 20.23 6.96 18.47
N VAL A 22 20.57 5.94 19.26
CA VAL A 22 20.81 4.60 18.73
C VAL A 22 19.50 3.85 18.77
N VAL A 23 19.06 3.36 17.62
CA VAL A 23 17.76 2.66 17.48
C VAL A 23 17.94 1.34 16.74
N ARG A 24 17.03 0.42 16.99
CA ARG A 24 16.87 -0.81 16.19
C ARG A 24 15.57 -0.77 15.40
N CYS A 25 15.67 -1.03 14.11
CA CYS A 25 14.49 -1.27 13.30
C CYS A 25 13.94 -2.64 13.67
N ILE A 26 12.76 -2.69 14.28
CA ILE A 26 12.09 -3.93 14.68
C ILE A 26 11.01 -4.35 13.67
N GLY A 27 10.56 -3.41 12.84
CA GLY A 27 9.63 -3.66 11.74
C GLY A 27 9.85 -2.67 10.59
N GLY A 28 9.54 -3.07 9.36
CA GLY A 28 9.59 -2.19 8.19
C GLY A 28 10.98 -1.76 7.73
N VAL A 29 11.00 -0.66 6.98
CA VAL A 29 12.21 0.00 6.47
C VAL A 29 12.19 1.46 6.89
N ALA A 30 13.10 1.83 7.78
CA ALA A 30 13.28 3.19 8.21
C ALA A 30 14.05 3.99 7.14
N ARG A 31 13.59 5.20 6.83
CA ARG A 31 14.13 6.09 5.78
C ARG A 31 14.26 7.51 6.29
N ALA A 32 15.31 8.20 5.87
CA ALA A 32 15.41 9.64 6.09
C ALA A 32 14.19 10.35 5.47
N GLY A 33 13.65 11.34 6.17
CA GLY A 33 12.42 12.05 5.84
C GLY A 33 11.15 11.46 6.45
N GLN A 34 11.18 10.27 7.07
CA GLN A 34 10.03 9.72 7.78
C GLN A 34 9.79 10.47 9.10
N VAL A 35 8.54 10.50 9.55
CA VAL A 35 8.15 11.02 10.86
C VAL A 35 7.71 9.86 11.74
N TYR A 36 7.99 9.99 13.04
CA TYR A 36 7.70 9.01 14.06
C TYR A 36 6.88 9.65 15.18
N ALA A 37 5.89 8.92 15.68
CA ALA A 37 5.04 9.37 16.78
C ALA A 37 5.58 8.90 18.14
N VAL A 38 5.47 9.78 19.14
CA VAL A 38 5.87 9.58 20.54
C VAL A 38 4.76 10.12 21.42
N GLY A 39 3.83 9.25 21.83
CA GLY A 39 2.58 9.71 22.43
C GLY A 39 1.83 10.62 21.44
N ALA A 40 1.50 11.84 21.87
CA ALA A 40 0.88 12.87 21.03
C ALA A 40 1.89 13.70 20.20
N SER A 41 3.20 13.57 20.49
CA SER A 41 4.25 14.37 19.85
C SER A 41 4.85 13.65 18.63
N ARG A 42 5.55 14.42 17.79
CA ARG A 42 6.12 13.94 16.53
C ARG A 42 7.56 14.37 16.36
N MET A 43 8.31 13.54 15.65
CA MET A 43 9.73 13.76 15.41
C MET A 43 10.12 13.21 14.04
N GLY A 44 10.82 14.03 13.26
CA GLY A 44 11.27 13.67 11.92
C GLY A 44 12.66 13.03 11.94
N LEU A 45 12.80 11.90 11.26
CA LEU A 45 14.07 11.22 11.03
C LEU A 45 14.84 11.95 9.91
N ARG A 46 15.88 12.70 10.28
CA ARG A 46 16.66 13.54 9.35
C ARG A 46 17.82 12.80 8.72
N HIS A 47 18.54 12.02 9.52
CA HIS A 47 19.78 11.38 9.10
C HIS A 47 19.89 9.98 9.70
N ILE A 48 20.52 9.07 8.96
CA ILE A 48 20.75 7.69 9.39
C ILE A 48 22.21 7.37 9.12
N GLU A 49 22.90 6.87 10.13
CA GLU A 49 24.27 6.39 10.06
C GLU A 49 24.34 4.91 10.45
N ARG A 50 25.03 4.12 9.64
CA ARG A 50 25.38 2.73 9.96
C ARG A 50 26.89 2.56 9.86
N HIS A 51 27.49 2.05 10.94
CA HIS A 51 28.93 1.80 11.01
C HIS A 51 29.77 3.04 10.62
N GLY A 52 29.33 4.23 11.05
CA GLY A 52 30.00 5.51 10.77
C GLY A 52 29.82 6.03 9.33
N ARG A 53 28.89 5.47 8.55
CA ARG A 53 28.59 5.94 7.18
C ARG A 53 27.13 6.38 7.04
N PRO A 54 26.87 7.52 6.37
CA PRO A 54 25.52 7.98 6.10
C PRO A 54 24.81 7.03 5.12
N VAL A 55 23.55 6.70 5.40
CA VAL A 55 22.70 5.86 4.55
C VAL A 55 21.31 6.47 4.42
N GLY A 56 20.60 6.17 3.33
CA GLY A 56 19.23 6.67 3.12
C GLY A 56 18.15 5.86 3.85
N SER A 57 18.46 4.62 4.24
CA SER A 57 17.51 3.71 4.88
C SER A 57 18.16 2.52 5.56
N PHE A 58 17.43 1.83 6.44
CA PHE A 58 17.82 0.54 7.01
C PHE A 58 16.59 -0.32 7.34
N ASP A 59 16.74 -1.64 7.17
CA ASP A 59 15.65 -2.61 7.32
C ASP A 59 15.59 -3.21 8.73
N ALA A 60 14.45 -3.84 9.04
CA ALA A 60 14.24 -4.59 10.28
C ALA A 60 15.40 -5.55 10.60
N GLY A 61 15.71 -5.69 11.89
CA GLY A 61 16.82 -6.47 12.41
C GLY A 61 18.13 -5.68 12.56
N HIS A 62 18.23 -4.49 11.98
CA HIS A 62 19.45 -3.68 12.04
C HIS A 62 19.35 -2.54 13.06
N THR A 63 20.51 -2.20 13.62
CA THR A 63 20.71 -1.02 14.46
C THR A 63 21.36 0.09 13.64
N ALA A 64 20.96 1.33 13.90
CA ALA A 64 21.55 2.52 13.30
C ALA A 64 21.61 3.65 14.32
N LYS A 65 22.55 4.57 14.11
CA LYS A 65 22.54 5.89 14.76
C LYS A 65 21.67 6.79 13.90
N VAL A 66 20.67 7.43 14.50
CA VAL A 66 19.67 8.22 13.80
C VAL A 66 19.57 9.61 14.38
N HIS A 67 19.42 10.59 13.51
CA HIS A 67 19.22 11.98 13.91
C HIS A 67 17.74 12.31 13.77
N PHE A 68 17.12 12.66 14.88
CA PHE A 68 15.76 13.10 14.93
C PHE A 68 15.67 14.62 15.10
N SER A 69 14.56 15.17 14.64
CA SER A 69 14.20 16.58 14.85
C SER A 69 13.06 16.70 15.84
N GLY A 70 13.06 17.78 16.62
CA GLY A 70 12.06 18.10 17.64
C GLY A 70 12.54 17.86 19.07
N ALA A 71 12.19 18.76 19.99
CA ALA A 71 12.60 18.73 21.40
C ALA A 71 12.15 17.46 22.16
N ILE A 72 11.18 16.70 21.62
CA ILE A 72 10.69 15.46 22.23
C ILE A 72 11.75 14.36 22.31
N VAL A 73 12.84 14.47 21.54
CA VAL A 73 13.95 13.51 21.58
C VAL A 73 14.56 13.40 22.98
N ALA A 74 14.59 14.50 23.74
CA ALA A 74 15.07 14.52 25.12
C ALA A 74 14.20 13.70 26.09
N LEU A 75 12.94 13.41 25.73
CA LEU A 75 12.00 12.65 26.55
C LEU A 75 11.97 11.15 26.19
N LEU A 76 12.76 10.73 25.21
CA LEU A 76 12.80 9.33 24.80
C LEU A 76 13.47 8.46 25.85
N SER A 77 12.88 7.29 26.07
CA SER A 77 13.41 6.31 27.01
C SER A 77 13.89 5.05 26.30
N ARG A 78 14.93 4.42 26.85
CA ARG A 78 15.39 3.12 26.37
C ARG A 78 14.24 2.11 26.38
N GLY A 79 14.12 1.35 25.31
CA GLY A 79 13.07 0.35 25.09
C GLY A 79 11.81 0.89 24.42
N GLN A 80 11.63 2.21 24.33
CA GLN A 80 10.46 2.82 23.71
C GLN A 80 10.38 2.50 22.22
N VAL A 81 9.19 2.17 21.73
CA VAL A 81 8.93 1.88 20.31
C VAL A 81 8.29 3.11 19.66
N LEU A 82 8.90 3.55 18.57
CA LEU A 82 8.47 4.67 17.73
C LEU A 82 7.89 4.09 16.44
N THR A 83 6.65 4.45 16.13
CA THR A 83 5.98 4.01 14.90
C THR A 83 6.00 5.13 13.87
N SER A 84 6.37 4.81 12.64
CA SER A 84 6.34 5.80 11.56
C SER A 84 4.91 6.22 11.24
N VAL A 85 4.70 7.53 11.10
CA VAL A 85 3.43 8.20 10.81
C VAL A 85 3.61 9.15 9.60
N PRO A 86 2.52 9.68 9.00
CA PRO A 86 2.63 10.69 7.97
C PRO A 86 3.43 11.92 8.48
N PRO A 87 4.19 12.60 7.61
CA PRO A 87 5.10 13.67 8.02
C PRO A 87 4.47 14.84 8.80
N ASP A 88 3.27 15.29 8.43
CA ASP A 88 2.55 16.30 9.23
C ASP A 88 1.70 15.71 10.37
N GLY A 89 1.63 14.37 10.45
CA GLY A 89 0.70 13.61 11.27
C GLY A 89 -0.76 14.07 11.19
N HIS A 90 -1.21 14.26 9.96
CA HIS A 90 -2.61 14.19 9.61
C HIS A 90 -3.28 13.06 10.38
N SER A 91 -4.34 13.39 11.12
CA SER A 91 -5.26 12.40 11.66
C SER A 91 -5.88 11.61 10.51
N LEU A 92 -6.53 10.48 10.81
CA LEU A 92 -7.20 9.73 9.75
C LEU A 92 -8.29 10.57 9.08
N GLU A 93 -8.94 11.43 9.87
CA GLU A 93 -9.90 12.43 9.42
C GLU A 93 -9.26 13.45 8.45
N ASP A 94 -8.08 13.97 8.80
CA ASP A 94 -7.35 14.92 7.95
C ASP A 94 -6.92 14.28 6.62
N LEU A 95 -6.49 13.01 6.67
CA LEU A 95 -6.14 12.25 5.47
C LEU A 95 -7.35 12.02 4.57
N GLU A 96 -8.50 11.68 5.15
CA GLU A 96 -9.76 11.52 4.42
C GLU A 96 -10.19 12.86 3.78
N ALA A 97 -10.09 13.98 4.52
CA ALA A 97 -10.37 15.32 4.01
C ALA A 97 -9.39 15.76 2.90
N TRP A 98 -8.10 15.46 3.05
CA TRP A 98 -7.08 15.75 2.04
C TRP A 98 -7.30 14.95 0.75
N LEU A 99 -7.78 13.70 0.86
CA LEU A 99 -8.11 12.88 -0.31
C LEU A 99 -9.41 13.32 -0.99
N ALA A 100 -10.36 13.85 -0.22
CA ALA A 100 -11.61 14.41 -0.75
C ALA A 100 -11.37 15.73 -1.49
N THR A 101 -10.38 16.49 -1.06
CA THR A 101 -9.91 17.66 -1.79
C THR A 101 -8.92 17.20 -2.88
N GLY A 102 -8.82 17.94 -3.98
CA GLY A 102 -7.86 17.65 -5.06
C GLY A 102 -6.57 18.48 -4.99
N PRO A 103 -5.91 18.69 -3.84
CA PRO A 103 -4.75 19.57 -3.78
C PRO A 103 -3.60 18.99 -4.63
N PRO A 104 -2.67 19.81 -5.13
CA PRO A 104 -1.58 19.34 -5.97
C PRO A 104 -0.77 18.22 -5.29
N LEU A 105 -0.31 17.24 -6.07
CA LEU A 105 0.45 16.05 -5.59
C LEU A 105 1.82 16.39 -4.95
N ARG A 106 2.23 17.66 -5.04
CA ARG A 106 3.44 18.21 -4.42
C ARG A 106 3.19 18.65 -2.97
N ASP A 107 1.92 18.73 -2.57
CA ASP A 107 1.53 19.02 -1.20
C ASP A 107 1.52 17.72 -0.40
N GLU A 108 1.91 17.81 0.87
CA GLU A 108 1.82 16.69 1.79
C GLU A 108 0.34 16.37 2.11
N PRO A 109 0.02 15.09 2.38
CA PRO A 109 0.86 13.90 2.33
C PRO A 109 1.17 13.38 0.91
N HIS A 110 2.44 13.04 0.66
CA HIS A 110 2.86 12.43 -0.61
C HIS A 110 2.08 11.13 -0.91
N PRO A 111 1.41 11.00 -2.09
CA PRO A 111 0.55 9.87 -2.40
C PRO A 111 1.21 8.50 -2.25
N ARG A 112 2.48 8.36 -2.65
CA ARG A 112 3.21 7.08 -2.59
C ARG A 112 3.49 6.66 -1.14
N THR A 113 3.85 7.61 -0.28
CA THR A 113 4.05 7.36 1.15
C THR A 113 2.73 7.02 1.82
N LEU A 114 1.68 7.78 1.51
CA LEU A 114 0.34 7.54 2.05
C LEU A 114 -0.20 6.17 1.64
N ARG A 115 -0.02 5.77 0.37
CA ARG A 115 -0.41 4.45 -0.13
C ARG A 115 0.24 3.31 0.66
N VAL A 116 1.55 3.41 0.93
CA VAL A 116 2.27 2.39 1.70
C VAL A 116 1.78 2.34 3.14
N LEU A 117 1.63 3.49 3.80
CA LEU A 117 1.15 3.57 5.17
C LEU A 117 -0.26 3.00 5.31
N ALA A 118 -1.19 3.45 4.46
CA ALA A 118 -2.57 3.03 4.49
C ALA A 118 -2.72 1.53 4.22
N GLY A 119 -1.93 1.00 3.28
CA GLY A 119 -1.88 -0.44 3.00
C GLY A 119 -1.39 -1.27 4.20
N VAL A 120 -0.56 -0.72 5.07
CA VAL A 120 -0.17 -1.41 6.31
C VAL A 120 -1.25 -1.26 7.37
N ARG A 121 -1.74 -0.03 7.59
CA ARG A 121 -2.72 0.26 8.64
C ARG A 121 -4.05 -0.46 8.44
N MET A 122 -4.52 -0.63 7.20
CA MET A 122 -5.74 -1.41 6.94
C MET A 122 -5.58 -2.91 7.29
N ARG A 123 -4.34 -3.40 7.35
CA ARG A 123 -3.98 -4.80 7.67
C ARG A 123 -3.53 -5.00 9.11
N ASP A 124 -3.54 -3.96 9.93
CA ASP A 124 -3.09 -4.04 11.32
C ASP A 124 -4.23 -4.57 12.20
N GLU A 125 -4.20 -5.88 12.50
CA GLU A 125 -5.21 -6.57 13.30
C GLU A 125 -5.31 -6.05 14.75
N ARG A 126 -4.34 -5.24 15.20
CA ARG A 126 -4.40 -4.55 16.50
C ARG A 126 -5.36 -3.36 16.50
N LEU A 127 -5.79 -2.89 15.32
CA LEU A 127 -6.73 -1.78 15.18
C LEU A 127 -8.17 -2.28 15.08
N PRO A 128 -9.17 -1.53 15.57
CA PRO A 128 -10.57 -1.86 15.37
C PRO A 128 -10.93 -1.90 13.87
N ASP A 129 -11.85 -2.79 13.49
CA ASP A 129 -12.24 -3.00 12.09
C ASP A 129 -12.74 -1.72 11.41
N GLY A 130 -13.52 -0.90 12.12
CA GLY A 130 -13.96 0.40 11.59
C GLY A 130 -12.80 1.35 11.25
N ILE A 131 -11.69 1.30 12.00
CA ILE A 131 -10.48 2.07 11.72
C ILE A 131 -9.71 1.46 10.55
N ARG A 132 -9.61 0.13 10.48
CA ARG A 132 -8.98 -0.57 9.36
C ARG A 132 -9.70 -0.31 8.04
N LEU A 133 -11.04 -0.30 8.04
CA LEU A 133 -11.88 0.05 6.90
C LEU A 133 -11.62 1.47 6.39
N ARG A 134 -11.53 2.45 7.30
CA ARG A 134 -11.15 3.84 6.98
C ARG A 134 -9.78 3.91 6.31
N TRP A 135 -8.79 3.22 6.87
CA TRP A 135 -7.47 3.10 6.23
C TRP A 135 -7.53 2.41 4.87
N GLY A 136 -8.46 1.47 4.67
CA GLY A 136 -8.76 0.86 3.38
C GLY A 136 -9.19 1.89 2.33
N ARG A 137 -10.10 2.80 2.69
CA ARG A 137 -10.53 3.90 1.82
C ARG A 137 -9.39 4.85 1.48
N VAL A 138 -8.55 5.17 2.47
CA VAL A 138 -7.32 5.96 2.25
C VAL A 138 -6.38 5.24 1.28
N ALA A 139 -6.20 3.92 1.41
CA ALA A 139 -5.35 3.13 0.53
C ALA A 139 -5.86 3.13 -0.92
N LEU A 140 -7.17 2.99 -1.12
CA LEU A 140 -7.81 3.08 -2.44
C LEU A 140 -7.58 4.44 -3.09
N ALA A 141 -7.90 5.52 -2.38
CA ALA A 141 -7.77 6.88 -2.92
C ALA A 141 -6.30 7.26 -3.17
N ALA A 142 -5.38 6.88 -2.27
CA ALA A 142 -3.94 7.10 -2.48
C ALA A 142 -3.40 6.31 -3.68
N THR A 143 -3.85 5.07 -3.88
CA THR A 143 -3.48 4.24 -5.05
C THR A 143 -3.97 4.87 -6.34
N HIS A 144 -5.23 5.34 -6.37
CA HIS A 144 -5.79 6.04 -7.51
C HIS A 144 -4.99 7.31 -7.86
N ARG A 145 -4.70 8.16 -6.86
CA ARG A 145 -3.94 9.41 -7.06
C ARG A 145 -2.50 9.15 -7.49
N CYS A 146 -1.83 8.13 -6.96
CA CYS A 146 -0.49 7.72 -7.44
C CYS A 146 -0.51 7.38 -8.93
N ALA A 147 -1.47 6.54 -9.34
CA ALA A 147 -1.54 6.09 -10.73
C ALA A 147 -1.86 7.24 -11.70
N ALA A 148 -2.75 8.15 -11.31
CA ALA A 148 -3.06 9.35 -12.08
C ALA A 148 -1.85 10.29 -12.21
N ALA A 149 -1.10 10.49 -11.13
CA ALA A 149 0.12 11.29 -11.11
C ALA A 149 1.21 10.77 -12.05
N GLU A 150 1.36 9.45 -12.11
CA GLU A 150 2.40 8.76 -12.89
C GLU A 150 1.98 8.53 -14.36
N GLY A 151 0.76 8.89 -14.75
CA GLY A 151 0.22 8.61 -16.08
C GLY A 151 0.14 7.11 -16.38
N THR A 152 -0.04 6.29 -15.34
CA THR A 152 0.01 4.83 -15.45
C THR A 152 -1.23 4.32 -16.19
N PRO A 153 -1.08 3.55 -17.29
CA PRO A 153 -2.22 2.99 -18.02
C PRO A 153 -3.14 2.15 -17.13
N GLU A 154 -4.44 2.16 -17.43
CA GLU A 154 -5.47 1.53 -16.58
C GLU A 154 -5.22 0.05 -16.29
N LEU A 155 -4.93 -0.72 -17.34
CA LEU A 155 -4.60 -2.14 -17.23
C LEU A 155 -3.34 -2.40 -16.37
N VAL A 156 -2.43 -1.42 -16.26
CA VAL A 156 -1.20 -1.53 -15.46
C VAL A 156 -1.45 -1.21 -14.00
N ARG A 157 -2.31 -0.22 -13.69
CA ARG A 157 -2.66 0.16 -12.30
C ARG A 157 -3.70 -0.76 -11.66
N ALA A 158 -4.53 -1.41 -12.46
CA ALA A 158 -5.69 -2.18 -11.98
C ALA A 158 -5.37 -3.30 -10.97
N PRO A 159 -4.27 -4.09 -11.08
CA PRO A 159 -3.98 -5.12 -10.09
C PRO A 159 -3.80 -4.58 -8.67
N GLU A 160 -3.25 -3.37 -8.52
CA GLU A 160 -3.02 -2.79 -7.21
C GLU A 160 -4.33 -2.29 -6.57
N LEU A 161 -5.20 -1.64 -7.36
CA LEU A 161 -6.53 -1.25 -6.91
C LEU A 161 -7.40 -2.47 -6.57
N ALA A 162 -7.35 -3.50 -7.40
CA ALA A 162 -8.05 -4.76 -7.18
C ALA A 162 -7.58 -5.43 -5.89
N CYS A 163 -6.26 -5.46 -5.64
CA CYS A 163 -5.69 -6.01 -4.41
C CYS A 163 -6.26 -5.36 -3.14
N VAL A 164 -6.37 -4.02 -3.14
CA VAL A 164 -6.91 -3.29 -1.99
C VAL A 164 -8.40 -3.57 -1.83
N HIS A 165 -9.21 -3.47 -2.91
CA HIS A 165 -10.64 -3.75 -2.81
C HIS A 165 -10.94 -5.20 -2.42
N SER A 166 -10.30 -6.18 -3.06
CA SER A 166 -10.50 -7.60 -2.74
C SER A 166 -10.18 -7.87 -1.28
N TYR A 167 -9.10 -7.29 -0.75
CA TYR A 167 -8.79 -7.39 0.68
C TYR A 167 -9.93 -6.84 1.57
N LEU A 168 -10.49 -5.67 1.24
CA LEU A 168 -11.57 -5.10 2.04
C LEU A 168 -12.84 -5.96 1.98
N ILE A 169 -13.15 -6.54 0.83
CA ILE A 169 -14.31 -7.43 0.66
C ILE A 169 -14.12 -8.73 1.45
N GLU A 170 -12.94 -9.35 1.37
CA GLU A 170 -12.65 -10.59 2.11
C GLU A 170 -12.68 -10.39 3.63
N GLN A 171 -12.19 -9.24 4.12
CA GLN A 171 -12.06 -9.00 5.55
C GLN A 171 -13.31 -8.40 6.20
N PHE A 172 -14.03 -7.56 5.48
CA PHE A 172 -15.14 -6.78 6.05
C PHE A 172 -16.49 -7.05 5.37
N GLY A 173 -16.51 -7.97 4.39
CA GLY A 173 -17.70 -8.34 3.64
C GLY A 173 -18.05 -7.35 2.52
N PRO A 174 -18.98 -7.73 1.63
CA PRO A 174 -19.50 -6.82 0.60
C PRO A 174 -20.44 -5.77 1.18
N GLY A 175 -20.57 -4.64 0.49
CA GLY A 175 -21.50 -3.56 0.82
C GLY A 175 -20.83 -2.21 1.12
N PRO A 176 -21.64 -1.14 1.27
CA PRO A 176 -21.14 0.22 1.46
C PRO A 176 -20.40 0.42 2.79
N ASP A 177 -20.79 -0.31 3.83
CA ASP A 177 -20.12 -0.30 5.14
C ASP A 177 -18.95 -1.29 5.22
N GLY A 178 -18.75 -2.10 4.17
CA GLY A 178 -17.68 -3.08 4.04
C GLY A 178 -16.67 -2.73 2.94
N GLY A 179 -16.30 -3.71 2.12
CA GLY A 179 -15.31 -3.57 1.05
C GLY A 179 -15.83 -3.05 -0.30
N GLY A 180 -17.11 -2.73 -0.39
CA GLY A 180 -17.77 -2.26 -1.62
C GLY A 180 -18.52 -3.36 -2.37
N ASP A 181 -18.83 -3.13 -3.65
CA ASP A 181 -19.59 -4.03 -4.53
C ASP A 181 -18.63 -4.96 -5.32
N PRO A 182 -18.60 -6.28 -5.03
CA PRO A 182 -17.78 -7.25 -5.75
C PRO A 182 -18.14 -7.34 -7.24
N ALA A 183 -19.42 -7.21 -7.59
CA ALA A 183 -19.88 -7.31 -8.95
C ALA A 183 -19.47 -6.08 -9.77
N ALA A 184 -19.52 -4.88 -9.17
CA ALA A 184 -18.98 -3.67 -9.81
C ALA A 184 -17.48 -3.81 -10.09
N LEU A 185 -16.70 -4.26 -9.10
CA LEU A 185 -15.26 -4.46 -9.29
C LEU A 185 -14.95 -5.51 -10.36
N CYS A 186 -15.66 -6.64 -10.39
CA CYS A 186 -15.51 -7.63 -11.45
C CYS A 186 -15.80 -7.03 -12.84
N ARG A 187 -16.87 -6.23 -12.99
CA ARG A 187 -17.18 -5.55 -14.25
C ARG A 187 -16.08 -4.59 -14.66
N ASP A 188 -15.57 -3.78 -13.74
CA ASP A 188 -14.51 -2.82 -14.01
C ASP A 188 -13.22 -3.54 -14.46
N LEU A 189 -12.84 -4.63 -13.78
CA LEU A 189 -11.65 -5.40 -14.14
C LEU A 189 -11.79 -6.12 -15.49
N LEU A 190 -12.97 -6.67 -15.79
CA LEU A 190 -13.25 -7.32 -17.07
C LEU A 190 -13.28 -6.31 -18.22
N ALA A 191 -13.79 -5.09 -17.99
CA ALA A 191 -13.82 -4.03 -18.98
C ALA A 191 -12.42 -3.56 -19.43
N LEU A 192 -11.39 -3.78 -18.61
CA LEU A 192 -9.99 -3.48 -18.97
C LEU A 192 -9.37 -4.52 -19.90
N ILE A 193 -10.02 -5.67 -20.09
CA ILE A 193 -9.49 -6.75 -20.90
C ILE A 193 -10.09 -6.68 -22.31
N ASP A 194 -9.25 -6.41 -23.29
CA ASP A 194 -9.60 -6.25 -24.70
C ASP A 194 -9.70 -7.58 -25.49
N LEU A 195 -9.43 -8.71 -24.83
CA LEU A 195 -9.51 -10.05 -25.39
C LEU A 195 -10.64 -10.84 -24.74
N THR A 196 -11.20 -11.82 -25.45
CA THR A 196 -12.01 -12.85 -24.80
C THR A 196 -11.11 -13.91 -24.14
N PRO A 197 -11.61 -14.70 -23.17
CA PRO A 197 -10.85 -15.81 -22.59
C PRO A 197 -10.31 -16.79 -23.66
N ALA A 198 -11.11 -17.09 -24.68
CA ALA A 198 -10.72 -17.97 -25.77
C ALA A 198 -9.59 -17.39 -26.63
N GLN A 199 -9.65 -16.09 -26.95
CA GLN A 199 -8.59 -15.39 -27.69
C GLN A 199 -7.30 -15.32 -26.88
N ALA A 200 -7.39 -14.96 -25.60
CA ALA A 200 -6.24 -14.90 -24.70
C ALA A 200 -5.59 -16.28 -24.54
N ALA A 201 -6.38 -17.34 -24.39
CA ALA A 201 -5.90 -18.72 -24.33
C ALA A 201 -5.23 -19.18 -25.64
N ALA A 202 -5.79 -18.83 -26.79
CA ALA A 202 -5.21 -19.15 -28.09
C ALA A 202 -3.83 -18.48 -28.28
N GLN A 203 -3.74 -17.19 -27.97
CA GLN A 203 -2.46 -16.47 -27.97
C GLN A 203 -1.49 -17.02 -26.90
N GLY A 204 -2.00 -17.36 -25.73
CA GLY A 204 -1.25 -17.95 -24.64
C GLY A 204 -0.55 -19.25 -25.03
N ARG A 205 -1.21 -20.16 -25.76
CA ARG A 205 -0.59 -21.43 -26.20
C ARG A 205 0.65 -21.25 -27.08
N VAL A 206 0.71 -20.16 -27.85
CA VAL A 206 1.81 -19.86 -28.78
C VAL A 206 2.63 -18.65 -28.32
N TRP A 207 2.60 -18.32 -27.01
CA TRP A 207 3.13 -17.05 -26.51
C TRP A 207 4.61 -16.81 -26.85
N ARG A 208 5.42 -17.87 -26.97
CA ARG A 208 6.86 -17.79 -27.28
C ARG A 208 7.13 -17.21 -28.66
N ASP A 209 6.18 -17.36 -29.59
CA ASP A 209 6.29 -16.90 -30.97
C ASP A 209 5.68 -15.49 -31.15
N LEU A 210 5.06 -14.93 -30.10
CA LEU A 210 4.44 -13.62 -30.17
C LEU A 210 5.46 -12.48 -29.99
N PRO A 211 5.20 -11.30 -30.58
CA PRO A 211 5.97 -10.11 -30.29
C PRO A 211 5.97 -9.76 -28.79
N HIS A 212 7.08 -9.21 -28.30
CA HIS A 212 7.27 -8.88 -26.89
C HIS A 212 6.13 -8.04 -26.26
N HIS A 213 5.58 -7.08 -27.01
CA HIS A 213 4.47 -6.25 -26.53
C HIS A 213 3.20 -7.07 -26.29
N ARG A 214 2.93 -8.11 -27.09
CA ARG A 214 1.80 -9.03 -26.88
C ARG A 214 2.03 -9.93 -25.67
N ILE A 215 3.25 -10.45 -25.47
CA ILE A 215 3.58 -11.22 -24.27
C ILE A 215 3.35 -10.38 -23.00
N ARG A 216 3.84 -9.13 -22.98
CA ARG A 216 3.60 -8.20 -21.86
C ARG A 216 2.12 -7.94 -21.64
N HIS A 217 1.34 -7.79 -22.71
CA HIS A 217 -0.10 -7.61 -22.64
C HIS A 217 -0.81 -8.80 -22.00
N LEU A 218 -0.51 -10.03 -22.43
CA LEU A 218 -1.06 -11.24 -21.83
C LEU A 218 -0.67 -11.39 -20.35
N ARG A 219 0.57 -11.02 -19.98
CA ARG A 219 0.99 -11.00 -18.57
C ARG A 219 0.22 -10.00 -17.73
N ARG A 220 -0.11 -8.83 -18.29
CA ARG A 220 -0.95 -7.82 -17.62
C ARG A 220 -2.36 -8.35 -17.40
N ILE A 221 -2.98 -8.94 -18.42
CA ILE A 221 -4.29 -9.62 -18.29
C ILE A 221 -4.22 -10.70 -17.21
N LYS A 222 -3.20 -11.58 -17.25
CA LYS A 222 -2.99 -12.64 -16.26
C LYS A 222 -2.87 -12.11 -14.83
N SER A 223 -2.33 -10.91 -14.65
CA SER A 223 -2.18 -10.29 -13.33
C SER A 223 -3.51 -9.83 -12.70
N LEU A 224 -4.58 -9.69 -13.50
CA LEU A 224 -5.92 -9.38 -12.99
C LEU A 224 -6.68 -10.62 -12.50
N ILE A 225 -6.41 -11.78 -13.10
CA ILE A 225 -7.19 -13.00 -12.88
C ILE A 225 -7.20 -13.47 -11.41
N PRO A 226 -6.11 -13.38 -10.62
CA PRO A 226 -6.15 -13.71 -9.20
C PRO A 226 -7.22 -12.93 -8.43
N TRP A 227 -7.43 -11.67 -8.76
CA TRP A 227 -8.42 -10.82 -8.08
C TRP A 227 -9.85 -11.17 -8.50
N LEU A 228 -10.06 -11.50 -9.78
CA LEU A 228 -11.35 -12.05 -10.23
C LEU A 228 -11.71 -13.35 -9.49
N ALA A 229 -10.72 -14.23 -9.30
CA ALA A 229 -10.91 -15.49 -8.56
C ALA A 229 -11.27 -15.24 -7.08
N VAL A 230 -10.66 -14.26 -6.43
CA VAL A 230 -11.01 -13.86 -5.05
C VAL A 230 -12.44 -13.34 -4.95
N LEU A 231 -12.92 -12.61 -5.96
CA LEU A 231 -14.26 -12.03 -5.94
C LEU A 231 -15.37 -13.05 -6.27
N ARG A 232 -15.02 -14.16 -6.94
CA ARG A 232 -15.97 -15.18 -7.42
C ARG A 232 -16.95 -15.71 -6.36
N PRO A 233 -16.53 -15.99 -5.11
CA PRO A 233 -17.44 -16.47 -4.06
C PRO A 233 -18.47 -15.43 -3.59
N HIS A 234 -18.24 -14.15 -3.88
CA HIS A 234 -19.14 -13.05 -3.51
C HIS A 234 -20.15 -12.70 -4.62
N LEU A 235 -20.13 -13.42 -5.75
CA LEU A 235 -21.10 -13.28 -6.83
C LEU A 235 -22.23 -14.31 -6.66
N PRO A 236 -23.47 -13.99 -7.09
CA PRO A 236 -24.56 -14.95 -7.09
C PRO A 236 -24.23 -16.20 -7.93
N GLU A 237 -24.71 -17.36 -7.50
CA GLU A 237 -24.38 -18.67 -8.10
C GLU A 237 -24.71 -18.77 -9.60
N HIS A 238 -25.78 -18.09 -10.04
CA HIS A 238 -26.27 -18.11 -11.42
C HIS A 238 -26.04 -16.78 -12.16
N ASP A 239 -25.08 -15.96 -11.72
CA ASP A 239 -24.75 -14.69 -12.35
C ASP A 239 -23.92 -14.91 -13.65
N PRO A 240 -24.32 -14.35 -14.81
CA PRO A 240 -23.49 -14.32 -16.02
C PRO A 240 -22.07 -13.78 -15.78
N LEU A 241 -21.91 -12.87 -14.83
CA LEU A 241 -20.61 -12.34 -14.42
C LEU A 241 -19.73 -13.42 -13.77
N GLY A 242 -20.33 -14.30 -12.96
CA GLY A 242 -19.66 -15.46 -12.38
C GLY A 242 -19.13 -16.41 -13.46
N SER A 243 -19.94 -16.67 -14.50
CA SER A 243 -19.51 -17.49 -15.65
C SER A 243 -18.35 -16.86 -16.42
N ALA A 244 -18.37 -15.53 -16.59
CA ALA A 244 -17.27 -14.81 -17.24
C ALA A 244 -15.97 -14.89 -16.42
N VAL A 245 -16.06 -14.75 -15.09
CA VAL A 245 -14.94 -14.92 -14.17
C VAL A 245 -14.38 -16.35 -14.27
N ASP A 246 -15.23 -17.37 -14.22
CA ASP A 246 -14.82 -18.78 -14.28
C ASP A 246 -14.06 -19.09 -15.58
N ALA A 247 -14.52 -18.55 -16.71
CA ALA A 247 -13.83 -18.69 -18.00
C ALA A 247 -12.42 -18.05 -17.99
N TRP A 248 -12.26 -16.88 -17.37
CA TRP A 248 -10.95 -16.25 -17.20
C TRP A 248 -10.02 -17.03 -16.27
N VAL A 249 -10.55 -17.55 -15.16
CA VAL A 249 -9.79 -18.40 -14.23
C VAL A 249 -9.26 -19.64 -14.94
N GLN A 250 -10.07 -20.28 -15.79
CA GLN A 250 -9.64 -21.42 -16.60
C GLN A 250 -8.54 -21.04 -17.61
N ALA A 251 -8.69 -19.89 -18.30
CA ALA A 251 -7.71 -19.42 -19.27
C ALA A 251 -6.33 -19.11 -18.66
N ARG A 252 -6.27 -18.77 -17.36
CA ARG A 252 -5.05 -18.34 -16.65
C ARG A 252 -3.86 -19.26 -16.83
N ALA A 253 -4.08 -20.58 -16.79
CA ALA A 253 -3.01 -21.57 -16.89
C ALA A 253 -2.29 -21.55 -18.25
N LEU A 254 -2.97 -21.03 -19.28
CA LEU A 254 -2.45 -20.98 -20.65
C LEU A 254 -1.72 -19.66 -20.95
N LEU A 255 -1.76 -18.68 -20.04
CA LEU A 255 -1.12 -17.38 -20.20
C LEU A 255 0.35 -17.39 -19.71
N PRO A 256 1.24 -16.56 -20.29
CA PRO A 256 2.68 -16.48 -19.97
C PRO A 256 3.04 -15.75 -18.66
#